data_AF-A0A6P7HI14-F1
#
_entry.id   AF-A0A6P7HI14-F1
#
_cell.length_a   1.000
_cell.length_b   1.000
_cell.length_c   1.000
_cell.angle_alpha   90.00
_cell.angle_beta   90.00
_cell.angle_gamma   90.00
#
_symmetry.space_group_name_H-M   'P 1'
#
loop_
_entity.id
_entity.type
_entity.pdbx_description
1 polymer ?
#
loop_
_entity_poly.entity_id
_entity_poly.type
_entity_poly.pdbx_seq_one_letter_code
_entity_poly.pdbx_strand_id
1 'polypeptide(L)'
;MESSVVQYLKNDEIDYELFIRGVKTKKNLSDKKTMLRKLLSKKAVIDLEENRLIFNDEKKQIDETAVDIRSLIGDFEGDVRDSVYRRAKAHLTHLSFRIARLPVEFEEEEEYKAEASADCLLLEGQLDDKVVPVGPSVSSNIIPSQPVVNIPAPVVQVSHPTNLADWNIKFSGDSKGVFPFLEKVRDLAESRNVGQEVLFRSAVELFTGSAAVWFRSVRSTVSSWNELIGLLKATFLPQDYDKDLWNQIKSR
;
A
#
# COMPACT_ATOMS: atom_id res chain seq x y z
N MET A 1 -8.32 -3.32 -2.90
CA MET A 1 -8.37 -2.16 -3.81
C MET A 1 -9.18 -1.04 -3.18
N GLU A 2 -8.66 0.18 -3.18
CA GLU A 2 -9.33 1.36 -2.61
C GLU A 2 -10.20 2.10 -3.63
N SER A 3 -11.18 2.88 -3.14
CA SER A 3 -12.08 3.65 -4.00
C SER A 3 -11.39 4.78 -4.76
N SER A 4 -10.26 5.28 -4.26
CA SER A 4 -9.43 6.35 -4.86
C SER A 4 -8.84 5.92 -6.21
N VAL A 5 -8.56 4.63 -6.35
CA VAL A 5 -7.91 4.01 -7.53
C VAL A 5 -8.85 3.94 -8.74
N VAL A 6 -10.16 3.79 -8.50
CA VAL A 6 -11.19 3.54 -9.53
C VAL A 6 -11.19 4.59 -10.66
N GLN A 7 -10.81 5.83 -10.37
CA GLN A 7 -10.81 6.88 -11.39
C GLN A 7 -9.79 6.64 -12.51
N TYR A 8 -8.71 5.93 -12.21
CA TYR A 8 -7.60 5.67 -13.13
C TYR A 8 -7.73 4.35 -13.89
N LEU A 9 -8.65 3.47 -13.49
CA LEU A 9 -8.85 2.19 -14.17
C LEU A 9 -9.48 2.35 -15.57
N LYS A 10 -9.08 1.45 -16.46
CA LYS A 10 -9.64 1.25 -17.81
C LYS A 10 -10.97 0.49 -17.74
N ASN A 11 -11.67 0.45 -18.87
CA ASN A 11 -13.00 -0.18 -18.92
C ASN A 11 -12.94 -1.69 -18.65
N ASP A 12 -11.97 -2.39 -19.21
CA ASP A 12 -11.73 -3.83 -19.00
C ASP A 12 -11.42 -4.16 -17.53
N GLU A 13 -10.55 -3.38 -16.88
CA GLU A 13 -10.24 -3.54 -15.45
C GLU A 13 -11.46 -3.31 -14.56
N ILE A 14 -12.32 -2.34 -14.92
CA ILE A 14 -13.57 -2.10 -14.19
C ILE A 14 -14.56 -3.23 -14.43
N ASP A 15 -14.63 -3.75 -15.66
CA ASP A 15 -15.47 -4.89 -15.99
C ASP A 15 -15.05 -6.13 -15.20
N TYR A 16 -13.74 -6.36 -15.08
CA TYR A 16 -13.18 -7.40 -14.21
C TYR A 16 -13.58 -7.20 -12.73
N GLU A 17 -13.36 -6.01 -12.17
CA GLU A 17 -13.66 -5.75 -10.75
C GLU A 17 -15.18 -5.82 -10.46
N LEU A 18 -16.04 -5.47 -11.41
CA LEU A 18 -17.49 -5.68 -11.28
C LEU A 18 -17.86 -7.16 -11.38
N PHE A 19 -17.27 -7.90 -12.32
CA PHE A 19 -17.52 -9.31 -12.53
C PHE A 19 -17.21 -10.15 -11.29
N ILE A 20 -16.04 -10.00 -10.69
CA ILE A 20 -15.64 -10.76 -9.49
C ILE A 20 -16.48 -10.44 -8.23
N ARG A 21 -17.34 -9.41 -8.31
CA ARG A 21 -18.30 -8.99 -7.27
C ARG A 21 -19.75 -9.26 -7.66
N GLY A 22 -19.97 -10.14 -8.64
CA GLY A 22 -21.30 -10.58 -9.06
C GLY A 22 -22.09 -9.56 -9.88
N VAL A 23 -21.44 -8.54 -10.45
CA VAL A 23 -22.11 -7.49 -11.23
C VAL A 23 -21.77 -7.61 -12.70
N LYS A 24 -22.78 -7.96 -13.52
CA LYS A 24 -22.71 -7.95 -14.98
C LYS A 24 -23.57 -6.81 -15.52
N THR A 25 -22.97 -5.89 -16.28
CA THR A 25 -23.69 -4.69 -16.76
C THR A 25 -23.19 -4.23 -18.12
N LYS A 26 -24.11 -3.69 -18.92
CA LYS A 26 -23.83 -3.03 -20.21
C LYS A 26 -23.83 -1.49 -20.11
N LYS A 27 -23.85 -0.95 -18.89
CA LYS A 27 -23.81 0.49 -18.64
C LYS A 27 -22.50 1.11 -19.16
N ASN A 28 -22.49 2.44 -19.33
CA ASN A 28 -21.29 3.15 -19.75
C ASN A 28 -20.21 3.15 -18.63
N LEU A 29 -18.98 3.54 -18.99
CA LEU A 29 -17.83 3.56 -18.09
C LEU A 29 -18.04 4.41 -16.82
N SER A 30 -18.72 5.56 -16.93
CA SER A 30 -18.97 6.45 -15.79
C SER A 30 -19.89 5.80 -14.75
N ASP A 31 -20.97 5.19 -15.23
CA ASP A 31 -21.88 4.39 -14.41
C ASP A 31 -21.15 3.22 -13.77
N LYS A 32 -20.34 2.48 -14.53
CA LYS A 32 -19.55 1.36 -14.01
C LYS A 32 -18.59 1.80 -12.89
N LYS A 33 -17.87 2.92 -13.07
CA LYS A 33 -17.01 3.52 -12.02
C LYS A 33 -17.82 3.84 -10.76
N THR A 34 -19.01 4.43 -10.93
CA THR A 34 -19.91 4.78 -9.82
C THR A 34 -20.36 3.52 -9.05
N MET A 35 -20.75 2.47 -9.78
CA MET A 35 -21.13 1.18 -9.21
C MET A 35 -19.97 0.56 -8.44
N LEU A 36 -18.77 0.50 -9.03
CA LEU A 36 -17.59 -0.07 -8.40
C LEU A 36 -17.22 0.66 -7.10
N ARG A 37 -17.20 2.01 -7.09
CA ARG A 37 -16.97 2.78 -5.85
C ARG A 37 -17.98 2.43 -4.76
N LYS A 38 -19.26 2.27 -5.13
CA LYS A 38 -20.29 1.91 -4.16
C LYS A 38 -20.07 0.50 -3.61
N LEU A 39 -19.68 -0.47 -4.44
CA LEU A 39 -19.34 -1.82 -3.99
C LEU A 39 -18.14 -1.83 -3.04
N LEU A 40 -17.07 -1.10 -3.38
CA LEU A 40 -15.88 -0.97 -2.52
C LEU A 40 -16.24 -0.32 -1.17
N SER A 41 -17.07 0.73 -1.16
CA SER A 41 -17.52 1.38 0.09
C SER A 41 -18.32 0.44 1.00
N LYS A 42 -19.04 -0.51 0.41
CA LYS A 42 -19.81 -1.54 1.13
C LYS A 42 -18.96 -2.75 1.51
N LYS A 43 -17.68 -2.78 1.15
CA LYS A 43 -16.80 -3.94 1.27
C LYS A 43 -17.45 -5.20 0.68
N ALA A 44 -18.07 -5.04 -0.51
CA ALA A 44 -18.71 -6.14 -1.21
C ALA A 44 -17.73 -7.31 -1.36
N VAL A 45 -18.21 -8.50 -0.99
CA VAL A 45 -17.42 -9.74 -1.01
C VAL A 45 -17.10 -10.11 -2.45
N ILE A 46 -15.91 -10.66 -2.64
CA ILE A 46 -15.49 -11.25 -3.90
C ILE A 46 -15.94 -12.71 -3.87
N ASP A 47 -16.66 -13.13 -4.91
CA ASP A 47 -17.15 -14.49 -5.05
C ASP A 47 -16.55 -15.11 -6.32
N LEU A 48 -15.45 -15.85 -6.14
CA LEU A 48 -14.75 -16.54 -7.23
C LEU A 48 -15.35 -17.92 -7.53
N GLU A 49 -16.29 -18.42 -6.70
CA GLU A 49 -17.00 -19.66 -6.98
C GLU A 49 -18.11 -19.42 -8.00
N GLU A 50 -18.94 -18.39 -7.79
CA GLU A 50 -20.00 -18.01 -8.74
C GLU A 50 -19.45 -17.24 -9.96
N ASN A 51 -18.36 -16.48 -9.79
CA ASN A 51 -17.73 -15.68 -10.84
C ASN A 51 -16.34 -16.22 -11.17
N ARG A 52 -16.31 -17.51 -11.57
CA ARG A 52 -15.07 -18.21 -11.91
C ARG A 52 -14.35 -17.54 -13.07
N LEU A 53 -13.06 -17.31 -12.86
CA LEU A 53 -12.13 -16.79 -13.85
C LEU A 53 -11.60 -17.95 -14.72
N ILE A 54 -11.25 -17.66 -15.97
CA ILE A 54 -10.65 -18.62 -16.90
C ILE A 54 -9.18 -18.27 -17.03
N PHE A 55 -8.27 -19.20 -16.69
CA PHE A 55 -6.82 -18.94 -16.64
C PHE A 55 -6.30 -18.29 -17.92
N ASN A 56 -6.60 -18.86 -19.09
CA ASN A 56 -6.09 -18.34 -20.37
C ASN A 56 -6.58 -16.92 -20.70
N ASP A 57 -7.84 -16.59 -20.36
CA ASP A 57 -8.38 -15.25 -20.57
C ASP A 57 -7.72 -14.25 -19.62
N GLU A 58 -7.54 -14.65 -18.36
CA GLU A 58 -6.87 -13.82 -17.36
C GLU A 58 -5.39 -13.62 -17.65
N LYS A 59 -4.68 -14.69 -18.06
CA LYS A 59 -3.29 -14.63 -18.51
C LYS A 59 -3.12 -13.61 -19.63
N LYS A 60 -3.96 -13.68 -20.67
CA LYS A 60 -3.94 -12.72 -21.77
C LYS A 60 -4.10 -11.28 -21.26
N GLN A 61 -5.06 -11.07 -20.37
CA GLN A 61 -5.35 -9.74 -19.83
C GLN A 61 -4.27 -9.21 -18.89
N ILE A 62 -3.62 -10.09 -18.11
CA ILE A 62 -2.46 -9.77 -17.28
C ILE A 62 -1.30 -9.35 -18.18
N ASP A 63 -0.99 -10.13 -19.22
CA ASP A 63 0.08 -9.84 -20.18
C ASP A 63 -0.15 -8.49 -20.89
N GLU A 64 -1.37 -8.24 -21.39
CA GLU A 64 -1.75 -6.95 -22.01
C GLU A 64 -1.63 -5.77 -21.04
N THR A 65 -2.10 -5.94 -19.79
CA THR A 65 -2.02 -4.91 -18.75
C THR A 65 -0.56 -4.60 -18.38
N ALA A 66 0.30 -5.62 -18.27
CA ALA A 66 1.71 -5.47 -17.96
C ALA A 66 2.46 -4.71 -19.06
N VAL A 67 2.17 -4.99 -20.33
CA VAL A 67 2.72 -4.24 -21.48
C VAL A 67 2.32 -2.76 -21.40
N ASP A 68 1.05 -2.48 -21.14
CA ASP A 68 0.55 -1.11 -21.04
C ASP A 68 1.17 -0.34 -19.88
N ILE A 69 1.34 -0.99 -18.72
CA ILE A 69 2.03 -0.40 -17.56
C ILE A 69 3.49 -0.12 -17.89
N ARG A 70 4.19 -1.08 -18.53
CA ARG A 70 5.60 -0.91 -18.92
C ARG A 70 5.77 0.28 -19.87
N SER A 71 4.87 0.46 -20.83
CA SER A 71 4.87 1.64 -21.71
C SER A 71 4.65 2.92 -20.90
N LEU A 72 3.67 2.92 -20.00
CA LEU A 72 3.33 4.08 -19.17
C LEU A 72 4.50 4.50 -18.25
N ILE A 73 5.24 3.53 -17.70
CA ILE A 73 6.43 3.77 -16.88
C ILE A 73 7.60 4.23 -17.74
N GLY A 74 7.80 3.62 -18.92
CA GLY A 74 8.88 3.97 -19.85
C GLY A 74 8.91 5.47 -20.17
N ASP A 75 7.74 6.03 -20.44
CA ASP A 75 7.56 7.45 -20.80
C ASP A 75 7.42 8.38 -19.58
N PHE A 76 7.38 7.84 -18.36
CA PHE A 76 7.16 8.62 -17.16
C PHE A 76 8.43 9.33 -16.68
N GLU A 77 8.31 10.65 -16.53
CA GLU A 77 9.21 11.53 -15.79
C GLU A 77 8.34 12.48 -14.96
N GLY A 78 8.44 12.41 -13.64
CA GLY A 78 7.61 13.25 -12.78
C GLY A 78 7.64 12.82 -11.32
N ASP A 79 6.73 13.39 -10.53
CA ASP A 79 6.61 13.09 -9.11
C ASP A 79 5.33 12.32 -8.78
N VAL A 80 5.15 11.92 -7.51
CA VAL A 80 3.99 11.11 -7.07
C VAL A 80 2.62 11.79 -7.23
N ARG A 81 2.60 13.11 -7.47
CA ARG A 81 1.38 13.88 -7.71
C ARG A 81 0.99 13.85 -9.18
N ASP A 82 1.89 13.42 -10.07
CA ASP A 82 1.63 13.30 -11.49
C ASP A 82 0.48 12.33 -11.76
N SER A 83 -0.38 12.71 -12.69
CA SER A 83 -1.50 11.88 -13.12
C SER A 83 -1.07 10.56 -13.75
N VAL A 84 0.08 10.52 -14.41
CA VAL A 84 0.73 9.34 -15.01
C VAL A 84 1.21 8.41 -13.91
N TYR A 85 1.91 8.93 -12.89
CA TYR A 85 2.31 8.13 -11.72
C TYR A 85 1.10 7.49 -11.04
N ARG A 86 0.07 8.29 -10.72
CA ARG A 86 -1.14 7.79 -10.04
C ARG A 86 -1.88 6.75 -10.89
N ARG A 87 -1.85 6.91 -12.21
CA ARG A 87 -2.43 5.95 -13.15
C ARG A 87 -1.60 4.65 -13.18
N ALA A 88 -0.28 4.74 -13.29
CA ALA A 88 0.61 3.58 -13.25
C ALA A 88 0.45 2.81 -11.94
N LYS A 89 0.46 3.50 -10.79
CA LYS A 89 0.26 2.87 -9.48
C LYS A 89 -1.12 2.23 -9.35
N ALA A 90 -2.16 2.85 -9.91
CA ALA A 90 -3.50 2.28 -9.93
C ALA A 90 -3.57 0.97 -10.73
N HIS A 91 -2.98 0.94 -11.93
CA HIS A 91 -2.90 -0.25 -12.76
C HIS A 91 -2.04 -1.34 -12.11
N LEU A 92 -0.90 -1.02 -11.50
CA LEU A 92 -0.06 -1.97 -10.76
C LEU A 92 -0.81 -2.59 -9.58
N THR A 93 -1.57 -1.77 -8.85
CA THR A 93 -2.41 -2.25 -7.75
C THR A 93 -3.50 -3.20 -8.27
N HIS A 94 -4.13 -2.88 -9.41
CA HIS A 94 -5.11 -3.77 -10.03
C HIS A 94 -4.48 -5.07 -10.54
N LEU A 95 -3.34 -4.97 -11.23
CA LEU A 95 -2.59 -6.10 -11.78
C LEU A 95 -2.18 -7.09 -10.69
N SER A 96 -1.57 -6.61 -9.60
CA SER A 96 -1.18 -7.47 -8.47
C SER A 96 -2.38 -8.20 -7.84
N PHE A 97 -3.51 -7.52 -7.66
CA PHE A 97 -4.73 -8.16 -7.17
C PHE A 97 -5.33 -9.17 -8.15
N ARG A 98 -5.21 -8.92 -9.46
CA ARG A 98 -5.67 -9.83 -10.51
C ARG A 98 -4.81 -11.09 -10.54
N ILE A 99 -3.49 -10.95 -10.52
CA ILE A 99 -2.53 -12.06 -10.44
C ILE A 99 -2.79 -12.91 -9.19
N ALA A 100 -2.98 -12.28 -8.02
CA ALA A 100 -3.26 -13.00 -6.77
C ALA A 100 -4.49 -13.92 -6.86
N ARG A 101 -5.50 -13.52 -7.63
CA ARG A 101 -6.77 -14.24 -7.83
C ARG A 101 -6.75 -15.17 -9.04
N LEU A 102 -5.64 -15.25 -9.78
CA LEU A 102 -5.53 -16.12 -10.93
C LEU A 102 -5.78 -17.57 -10.50
N PRO A 103 -6.77 -18.27 -11.10
CA PRO A 103 -7.03 -19.66 -10.80
C PRO A 103 -5.93 -20.50 -11.42
N VAL A 104 -5.33 -21.37 -10.63
CA VAL A 104 -4.23 -22.24 -11.05
C VAL A 104 -4.65 -23.68 -10.79
N GLU A 105 -4.49 -24.52 -11.82
CA GLU A 105 -4.78 -25.96 -11.76
C GLU A 105 -3.53 -26.81 -12.05
N PHE A 106 -2.59 -26.27 -12.84
CA PHE A 106 -1.39 -26.98 -13.29
C PHE A 106 -0.09 -26.29 -12.85
N GLU A 107 1.00 -27.05 -12.79
CA GLU A 107 2.32 -26.53 -12.37
C GLU A 107 2.82 -25.39 -13.27
N GLU A 108 2.63 -25.50 -14.59
CA GLU A 108 2.98 -24.46 -15.57
C GLU A 108 2.21 -23.14 -15.31
N GLU A 109 0.98 -23.23 -14.81
CA GLU A 109 0.15 -22.08 -14.47
C GLU A 109 0.61 -21.40 -13.16
N GLU A 110 1.10 -22.19 -12.19
CA GLU A 110 1.70 -21.68 -10.95
C GLU A 110 3.03 -20.98 -11.24
N GLU A 111 3.85 -21.57 -12.11
CA GLU A 111 5.10 -20.97 -12.57
C GLU A 111 4.84 -19.62 -13.26
N TYR A 112 3.84 -19.56 -14.16
CA TYR A 112 3.43 -18.30 -14.76
C TYR A 112 2.95 -17.28 -13.72
N LYS A 113 2.14 -17.68 -12.73
CA LYS A 113 1.65 -16.79 -11.67
C LYS A 113 2.80 -16.22 -10.83
N ALA A 114 3.80 -17.04 -10.51
CA ALA A 114 4.99 -16.62 -9.78
C ALA A 114 5.80 -15.60 -10.58
N GLU A 115 6.06 -15.88 -11.87
CA GLU A 115 6.80 -14.97 -12.76
C GLU A 115 6.05 -13.64 -12.95
N ALA A 116 4.74 -13.69 -13.21
CA ALA A 116 3.91 -12.50 -13.34
C ALA A 116 3.91 -11.65 -12.05
N SER A 117 3.95 -12.30 -10.87
CA SER A 117 4.06 -11.61 -9.59
C SER A 117 5.42 -10.91 -9.45
N ALA A 118 6.51 -11.56 -9.86
CA ALA A 118 7.85 -10.98 -9.86
C ALA A 118 7.96 -9.79 -10.83
N ASP A 119 7.40 -9.93 -12.03
CA ASP A 119 7.31 -8.85 -13.03
C ASP A 119 6.52 -7.64 -12.49
N CYS A 120 5.41 -7.89 -11.80
CA CYS A 120 4.63 -6.82 -11.19
C CYS A 120 5.46 -6.04 -10.16
N LEU A 121 6.23 -6.72 -9.30
CA LEU A 121 7.13 -6.08 -8.33
C LEU A 121 8.27 -5.31 -9.00
N LEU A 122 8.82 -5.86 -10.09
CA LEU A 122 9.85 -5.18 -10.88
C LEU A 122 9.32 -3.88 -11.48
N LEU A 123 8.11 -3.89 -12.05
CA LEU A 123 7.46 -2.70 -12.58
C LEU A 123 7.17 -1.67 -11.48
N GLU A 124 6.78 -2.10 -10.27
CA GLU A 124 6.64 -1.18 -9.13
C GLU A 124 7.97 -0.50 -8.79
N GLY A 125 9.06 -1.26 -8.70
CA GLY A 125 10.40 -0.71 -8.46
C GLY A 125 10.84 0.28 -9.54
N GLN A 126 10.61 -0.06 -10.82
CA GLN A 126 10.93 0.83 -11.95
C GLN A 126 10.14 2.14 -11.93
N LEU A 127 8.86 2.08 -11.52
CA LEU A 127 8.06 3.29 -11.34
C LEU A 127 8.64 4.15 -10.21
N ASP A 128 8.95 3.54 -9.07
CA ASP A 128 9.50 4.22 -7.89
C ASP A 128 10.88 4.86 -8.20
N ASP A 129 11.74 4.18 -8.95
CA ASP A 129 13.05 4.69 -9.38
C ASP A 129 12.94 5.92 -10.31
N LYS A 130 11.84 6.03 -11.06
CA LYS A 130 11.55 7.16 -11.96
C LYS A 130 10.88 8.34 -11.25
N VAL A 131 10.43 8.18 -10.01
CA VAL A 131 9.83 9.28 -9.24
C VAL A 131 10.89 10.28 -8.84
N VAL A 132 10.76 11.50 -9.35
CA VAL A 132 11.52 12.64 -8.86
C VAL A 132 10.99 12.98 -7.46
N PRO A 133 11.86 13.13 -6.44
CA PRO A 133 11.44 13.54 -5.11
C PRO A 133 10.70 14.88 -5.17
N VAL A 134 9.49 14.93 -4.61
CA VAL A 134 8.72 16.18 -4.48
C VAL A 134 9.50 17.13 -3.58
N GLY A 135 10.22 18.09 -4.18
CA GLY A 135 10.65 19.28 -3.47
C GLY A 135 9.42 20.09 -3.01
N PRO A 136 9.50 20.85 -1.90
CA PRO A 136 8.41 21.73 -1.50
C PRO A 136 8.11 22.68 -2.66
N SER A 137 6.93 22.53 -3.24
CA SER A 137 6.43 23.41 -4.30
C SER A 137 6.29 24.82 -3.73
N VAL A 138 7.29 25.67 -3.99
CA VAL A 138 7.17 27.11 -3.76
C VAL A 138 6.14 27.61 -4.76
N SER A 139 4.95 27.96 -4.26
CA SER A 139 3.95 28.69 -5.05
C SER A 139 4.51 30.06 -5.40
N SER A 140 5.16 30.16 -6.56
CA SER A 140 5.65 31.43 -7.09
C SER A 140 4.45 32.24 -7.60
N ASN A 141 3.90 33.09 -6.73
CA ASN A 141 3.12 34.24 -7.17
C ASN A 141 4.04 35.12 -8.02
N ILE A 142 3.72 35.21 -9.30
CA ILE A 142 4.44 36.03 -10.29
C ILE A 142 4.15 37.50 -9.96
N ILE A 143 5.17 38.21 -9.45
CA ILE A 143 5.30 39.66 -9.54
C ILE A 143 6.50 39.92 -10.44
N PRO A 144 6.41 40.76 -11.48
CA PRO A 144 7.55 41.02 -12.35
C PRO A 144 8.45 42.08 -11.71
N SER A 145 9.77 41.84 -11.67
CA SER A 145 10.78 42.68 -12.33
C SER A 145 12.21 42.50 -11.77
N GLN A 146 13.14 42.41 -12.74
CA GLN A 146 14.57 42.72 -12.73
C GLN A 146 15.59 41.59 -12.50
N PRO A 147 16.70 41.58 -13.28
CA PRO A 147 17.71 40.54 -13.23
C PRO A 147 18.85 40.94 -12.29
N VAL A 148 19.15 40.11 -11.29
CA VAL A 148 20.46 40.15 -10.63
C VAL A 148 20.99 38.73 -10.54
N VAL A 149 22.06 38.52 -11.30
CA VAL A 149 22.95 37.36 -11.22
C VAL A 149 23.51 37.31 -9.81
N ASN A 150 23.15 36.29 -9.04
CA ASN A 150 23.97 35.85 -7.92
C ASN A 150 23.81 34.35 -7.75
N ILE A 151 24.91 33.62 -7.90
CA ILE A 151 24.98 32.17 -7.72
C ILE A 151 25.51 31.95 -6.29
N PRO A 152 24.73 31.38 -5.36
CA PRO A 152 25.30 30.63 -4.25
C PRO A 152 25.18 29.12 -4.55
N ALA A 153 26.25 28.40 -4.28
CA ALA A 153 26.36 26.95 -4.45
C ALA A 153 25.19 26.20 -3.76
N PRO A 154 24.74 25.06 -4.32
CA PRO A 154 23.66 24.30 -3.71
C PRO A 154 24.16 23.71 -2.38
N VAL A 155 23.52 24.12 -1.30
CA VAL A 155 23.62 23.43 -0.02
C VAL A 155 22.94 22.08 -0.21
N VAL A 156 23.73 21.02 -0.31
CA VAL A 156 23.25 19.64 -0.37
C VAL A 156 22.55 19.34 0.95
N GLN A 157 21.22 19.38 0.97
CA GLN A 157 20.45 18.78 2.07
C GLN A 157 20.32 17.28 1.80
N VAL A 158 21.24 16.54 2.41
CA VAL A 158 21.23 15.08 2.50
C VAL A 158 19.94 14.66 3.24
N SER A 159 19.02 14.00 2.55
CA SER A 159 17.92 13.26 3.18
C SER A 159 18.53 12.10 3.96
N HIS A 160 18.71 12.33 5.26
CA HIS A 160 19.19 11.30 6.17
C HIS A 160 18.15 10.17 6.25
N PRO A 161 18.58 8.92 6.47
CA PRO A 161 17.67 7.84 6.82
C PRO A 161 16.82 8.29 8.01
N THR A 162 15.50 8.33 7.85
CA THR A 162 14.58 8.78 8.90
C THR A 162 14.78 7.90 10.13
N ASN A 163 15.45 8.44 11.16
CA ASN A 163 15.74 7.71 12.37
C ASN A 163 14.45 7.64 13.21
N LEU A 164 13.99 6.44 13.56
CA LEU A 164 12.75 6.29 14.34
C LEU A 164 12.93 6.84 15.77
N ALA A 165 14.16 7.05 16.25
CA ALA A 165 14.42 7.72 17.52
C ALA A 165 13.90 9.18 17.53
N ASP A 166 13.86 9.85 16.38
CA ASP A 166 13.35 11.23 16.26
C ASP A 166 11.84 11.34 16.47
N TRP A 167 11.13 10.20 16.48
CA TRP A 167 9.69 10.17 16.68
C TRP A 167 9.29 10.35 18.14
N ASN A 168 10.25 10.19 19.06
CA ASN A 168 10.04 10.25 20.50
C ASN A 168 8.87 9.37 20.96
N ILE A 169 8.72 8.20 20.32
CA ILE A 169 7.79 7.15 20.71
C ILE A 169 8.60 6.00 21.26
N LYS A 170 8.27 5.57 22.49
CA LYS A 170 8.84 4.38 23.11
C LYS A 170 7.73 3.60 23.80
N PHE A 171 7.75 2.29 23.64
CA PHE A 171 6.88 1.37 24.39
C PHE A 171 7.70 0.62 25.43
N SER A 172 7.28 0.67 26.70
CA SER A 172 7.99 0.06 27.83
C SER A 172 7.43 -1.30 28.25
N GLY A 173 6.26 -1.71 27.73
CA GLY A 173 5.60 -2.96 28.09
C GLY A 173 4.33 -2.82 28.93
N ASP A 174 3.73 -1.63 29.03
CA ASP A 174 2.45 -1.43 29.73
C ASP A 174 1.26 -1.92 28.87
N SER A 175 0.41 -2.77 29.45
CA SER A 175 -0.75 -3.36 28.77
C SER A 175 -1.78 -2.33 28.32
N LYS A 176 -1.96 -1.25 29.10
CA LYS A 176 -2.86 -0.13 28.74
C LYS A 176 -2.29 0.75 27.64
N GLY A 177 -0.97 0.71 27.43
CA GLY A 177 -0.26 1.52 26.45
C GLY A 177 -0.16 0.91 25.05
N VAL A 178 -0.53 -0.36 24.87
CA VAL A 178 -0.35 -1.09 23.60
C VAL A 178 -1.10 -0.41 22.44
N PHE A 179 -2.39 -0.11 22.59
CA PHE A 179 -3.18 0.51 21.51
C PHE A 179 -2.78 1.97 21.24
N PRO A 180 -2.66 2.85 22.26
CA PRO A 180 -2.18 4.22 22.04
C PRO A 180 -0.79 4.26 21.37
N PHE A 181 0.10 3.33 21.72
CA PHE A 181 1.39 3.18 21.05
C PHE A 181 1.23 2.81 19.57
N LEU A 182 0.44 1.78 19.26
CA LEU A 182 0.25 1.32 17.88
C LEU A 182 -0.42 2.38 16.99
N GLU A 183 -1.41 3.11 17.52
CA GLU A 183 -2.04 4.22 16.81
C GLU A 183 -1.04 5.33 16.53
N LYS A 184 -0.25 5.75 17.53
CA LYS A 184 0.74 6.82 17.35
C LYS A 184 1.83 6.42 16.36
N VAL A 185 2.28 5.16 16.37
CA VAL A 185 3.25 4.65 15.39
C VAL A 185 2.68 4.62 13.98
N ARG A 186 1.42 4.19 13.81
CA ARG A 186 0.72 4.24 12.51
C ARG A 186 0.62 5.67 12.00
N ASP A 187 0.13 6.59 12.83
CA ASP A 187 -0.09 7.98 12.43
C ASP A 187 1.23 8.69 12.07
N LEU A 188 2.33 8.39 12.79
CA LEU A 188 3.64 8.92 12.41
C LEU A 188 4.21 8.27 11.15
N ALA A 189 4.01 6.96 10.98
CA ALA A 189 4.41 6.27 9.76
C ALA A 189 3.67 6.82 8.54
N GLU A 190 2.37 7.08 8.65
CA GLU A 190 1.58 7.73 7.59
C GLU A 190 2.02 9.17 7.33
N SER A 191 2.23 9.98 8.37
CA SER A 191 2.65 11.38 8.21
C SER A 191 4.06 11.54 7.60
N ARG A 192 4.93 10.55 7.77
CA ARG A 192 6.30 10.56 7.24
C ARG A 192 6.50 9.61 6.06
N ASN A 193 5.43 8.98 5.59
CA ASN A 193 5.44 8.00 4.50
C ASN A 193 6.50 6.89 4.71
N VAL A 194 6.54 6.33 5.92
CA VAL A 194 7.44 5.23 6.27
C VAL A 194 6.74 3.91 6.01
N GLY A 195 7.27 3.13 5.05
CA GLY A 195 6.77 1.80 4.73
C GLY A 195 6.95 0.81 5.89
N GLN A 196 6.09 -0.22 5.91
CA GLN A 196 6.10 -1.26 6.97
C GLN A 196 7.44 -1.99 7.08
N GLU A 197 8.15 -2.18 5.97
CA GLU A 197 9.48 -2.79 5.94
C GLU A 197 10.54 -1.95 6.67
N VAL A 198 10.55 -0.64 6.44
CA VAL A 198 11.45 0.29 7.12
C VAL A 198 11.10 0.38 8.60
N LEU A 199 9.80 0.44 8.90
CA LEU A 199 9.27 0.44 10.27
C LEU A 199 9.66 -0.83 11.03
N PHE A 200 9.62 -1.99 10.36
CA PHE A 200 10.00 -3.28 10.94
C PHE A 200 11.51 -3.41 11.15
N ARG A 201 12.34 -2.99 10.19
CA ARG A 201 13.81 -3.02 10.31
C ARG A 201 14.31 -2.16 11.47
N SER A 202 13.67 -1.02 11.70
CA SER A 202 14.03 -0.09 12.76
C SER A 202 13.18 -0.25 14.04
N ALA A 203 12.30 -1.26 14.10
CA ALA A 203 11.34 -1.47 15.20
C ALA A 203 12.00 -1.57 16.58
N VAL A 204 13.25 -2.04 16.65
CA VAL A 204 14.03 -2.11 17.90
C VAL A 204 14.13 -0.76 18.61
N GLU A 205 14.12 0.34 17.85
CA GLU A 205 14.19 1.69 18.38
C GLU A 205 12.87 2.14 19.03
N LEU A 206 11.74 1.49 18.73
CA LEU A 206 10.43 1.85 19.29
C LEU A 206 10.19 1.22 20.67
N PHE A 207 11.05 0.29 21.09
CA PHE A 207 10.91 -0.44 22.36
C PHE A 207 11.94 0.02 23.40
N THR A 208 11.52 0.06 24.66
CA THR A 208 12.40 0.33 25.81
C THR A 208 12.05 -0.61 26.97
N GLY A 209 12.90 -0.68 27.99
CA GLY A 209 12.65 -1.49 29.19
C GLY A 209 12.32 -2.96 28.88
N SER A 210 11.28 -3.48 29.52
CA SER A 210 10.84 -4.89 29.40
C SER A 210 10.42 -5.26 27.98
N ALA A 211 9.78 -4.35 27.25
CA ALA A 211 9.40 -4.59 25.85
C ALA A 211 10.60 -4.72 24.92
N ALA A 212 11.73 -4.04 25.19
CA ALA A 212 12.94 -4.19 24.39
C ALA A 212 13.61 -5.55 24.60
N VAL A 213 13.52 -6.12 25.81
CA VAL A 213 14.01 -7.48 26.10
C VAL A 213 13.15 -8.52 25.38
N TRP A 214 11.83 -8.38 25.48
CA TRP A 214 10.87 -9.20 24.74
C TRP A 214 11.10 -9.15 23.23
N PHE A 215 11.24 -7.94 22.65
CA PHE A 215 11.45 -7.78 21.22
C PHE A 215 12.68 -8.55 20.73
N ARG A 216 13.78 -8.54 21.49
CA ARG A 216 15.00 -9.31 21.16
C ARG A 216 14.76 -10.82 21.15
N SER A 217 13.87 -11.34 21.99
CA SER A 217 13.53 -12.78 22.01
C SER A 217 12.62 -13.22 20.86
N VAL A 218 11.78 -12.32 20.34
CA VAL A 218 10.84 -12.64 19.24
C VAL A 218 11.34 -12.16 17.88
N ARG A 219 12.40 -11.35 17.81
CA ARG A 219 12.88 -10.75 16.55
C ARG A 219 13.23 -11.79 15.48
N SER A 220 13.74 -12.95 15.87
CA SER A 220 14.08 -14.04 14.96
C SER A 220 12.87 -14.88 14.54
N THR A 221 11.72 -14.76 15.23
CA THR A 221 10.49 -15.51 14.94
C THR A 221 9.50 -14.72 14.11
N VAL A 222 9.70 -13.42 13.94
CA VAL A 222 8.84 -12.55 13.12
C VAL A 222 9.57 -12.07 11.88
N SER A 223 8.85 -12.00 10.77
CA SER A 223 9.34 -11.58 9.46
C SER A 223 8.71 -10.28 8.96
N SER A 224 7.58 -9.87 9.54
CA SER A 224 6.84 -8.68 9.13
C SER A 224 6.36 -7.83 10.31
N TRP A 225 6.04 -6.56 10.02
CA TRP A 225 5.44 -5.64 11.00
C TRP A 225 4.10 -6.16 11.55
N ASN A 226 3.29 -6.82 10.72
CA ASN A 226 1.98 -7.33 11.13
C ASN A 226 2.09 -8.52 12.10
N GLU A 227 3.02 -9.44 11.85
CA GLU A 227 3.33 -10.54 12.77
C GLU A 227 3.82 -10.01 14.13
N LEU A 228 4.68 -8.99 14.09
CA LEU A 228 5.18 -8.33 15.29
C LEU A 228 4.04 -7.71 16.12
N ILE A 229 3.09 -7.02 15.49
CA ILE A 229 1.91 -6.48 16.17
C ILE A 229 1.06 -7.60 16.78
N GLY A 230 0.88 -8.71 16.05
CA GLY A 230 0.12 -9.86 16.54
C GLY A 230 0.70 -10.42 17.85
N LEU A 231 2.02 -10.64 17.87
CA LEU A 231 2.71 -11.12 19.07
C LEU A 231 2.77 -10.06 20.19
N LEU A 232 2.90 -8.78 19.84
CA LEU A 232 2.87 -7.68 20.81
C LEU A 232 1.53 -7.68 21.56
N LYS A 233 0.43 -7.78 20.82
CA LYS A 233 -0.92 -7.87 21.39
C LYS A 233 -1.09 -9.12 22.23
N ALA A 234 -0.66 -10.28 21.73
CA ALA A 234 -0.76 -11.55 22.47
C ALA A 234 0.07 -11.57 23.77
N THR A 235 1.21 -10.86 23.81
CA THR A 235 2.10 -10.86 24.97
C THR A 235 1.70 -9.82 26.02
N PHE A 236 1.29 -8.62 25.60
CA PHE A 236 1.07 -7.49 26.50
C PHE A 236 -0.40 -7.17 26.78
N LEU A 237 -1.36 -7.78 26.06
CA LEU A 237 -2.78 -7.64 26.41
C LEU A 237 -3.23 -8.78 27.34
N PRO A 238 -4.18 -8.51 28.26
CA PRO A 238 -4.83 -9.56 29.04
C PRO A 238 -5.50 -10.61 28.13
N GLN A 239 -5.46 -11.87 28.54
CA GLN A 239 -6.03 -13.00 27.79
C GLN A 239 -7.56 -12.85 27.57
N ASP A 240 -8.24 -12.11 28.43
CA ASP A 240 -9.66 -11.78 28.34
C ASP A 240 -9.95 -10.40 27.75
N TYR A 241 -8.95 -9.71 27.18
CA TYR A 241 -9.12 -8.33 26.67
C TYR A 241 -10.25 -8.20 25.65
N ASP A 242 -10.33 -9.13 24.68
CA ASP A 242 -11.42 -9.13 23.69
C ASP A 242 -12.77 -9.38 24.36
N LYS A 243 -12.82 -10.24 25.38
CA LYS A 243 -14.04 -10.57 26.13
C LYS A 243 -14.51 -9.38 26.97
N ASP A 244 -13.60 -8.66 27.62
CA ASP A 244 -13.87 -7.45 28.38
C ASP A 244 -14.28 -6.28 27.49
N LEU A 245 -13.66 -6.15 26.32
CA LEU A 245 -14.04 -5.17 25.29
C LEU A 245 -15.46 -5.46 24.76
N TRP A 246 -15.76 -6.73 24.47
CA TRP A 246 -17.10 -7.17 24.07
C TRP A 246 -18.14 -6.93 25.17
N ASN A 247 -17.80 -7.15 26.44
CA ASN A 247 -18.68 -6.87 27.57
C ASN A 247 -18.94 -5.37 27.74
N GLN A 248 -17.93 -4.51 27.56
CA GLN A 248 -18.10 -3.05 27.58
C GLN A 248 -18.92 -2.52 26.41
N ILE A 249 -18.81 -3.11 25.21
CA ILE A 249 -19.62 -2.72 24.05
C ILE A 249 -21.08 -3.15 24.26
N LYS A 250 -21.34 -4.31 24.86
CA LYS A 250 -22.69 -4.78 25.19
C LYS A 250 -23.35 -3.99 26.33
N SER A 251 -22.57 -3.40 27.23
CA SER A 251 -23.08 -2.61 28.35
C SER A 251 -23.25 -1.12 28.03
N ARG A 252 -23.02 -0.71 26.78
CA ARG A 252 -23.28 0.63 26.26
C ARG A 252 -24.51 0.61 25.37
#